data_AF-A0A1D8GE04-F1
#
_entry.id   AF-A0A1D8GE04-F1
#
_cell.length_a   1.000
_cell.length_b   1.000
_cell.length_c   1.000
_cell.angle_alpha   90.00
_cell.angle_beta   90.00
_cell.angle_gamma   90.00
#
_symmetry.space_group_name_H-M   'P 1'
#
loop_
_entity.id
_entity.type
_entity.pdbx_description
1 polymer ?
#
loop_
_entity_poly.entity_id
_entity_poly.type
_entity_poly.pdbx_seq_one_letter_code
_entity_poly.pdbx_strand_id
1 'polypeptide(L)' 'MILIGMILLTMAIYYIYEKRCNCDIHIENTLCYNCGYEIKEDFHYCPQCKESLKKKCSGCGKTINIQWRHCPYCDKIDI' A
#
# COMPACT_ATOMS: atom_id res chain seq x y z
N MET A 1 -17.10 -5.80 -41.62
CA MET A 1 -16.01 -4.82 -41.35
C MET A 1 -16.33 -3.95 -40.13
N ILE A 2 -17.51 -3.29 -40.07
CA ILE A 2 -17.92 -2.48 -38.91
C ILE A 2 -18.09 -3.31 -37.63
N LEU A 3 -18.82 -4.44 -37.70
CA LEU A 3 -19.00 -5.36 -36.56
C LEU A 3 -17.68 -5.96 -36.05
N ILE A 4 -16.78 -6.30 -36.96
CA ILE A 4 -15.44 -6.81 -36.63
C ILE A 4 -14.62 -5.72 -35.93
N GLY A 5 -14.69 -4.48 -36.40
CA GLY A 5 -14.05 -3.34 -35.76
C GLY A 5 -14.57 -3.10 -34.34
N MET A 6 -15.88 -3.18 -34.12
CA MET A 6 -16.48 -3.04 -32.79
C MET A 6 -16.02 -4.15 -31.85
N ILE A 7 -15.97 -5.40 -32.31
CA ILE A 7 -15.48 -6.53 -31.51
C ILE A 7 -14.02 -6.33 -31.12
N LEU A 8 -13.16 -5.94 -32.07
CA LEU A 8 -11.75 -5.68 -31.80
C LEU A 8 -11.54 -4.51 -30.83
N LEU A 9 -12.33 -3.44 -30.96
CA LEU A 9 -12.30 -2.31 -30.04
C LEU A 9 -12.74 -2.72 -28.63
N THR A 10 -13.82 -3.50 -28.51
CA THR A 10 -14.29 -3.99 -27.20
C THR A 10 -13.29 -4.92 -26.55
N MET A 11 -12.67 -5.83 -27.30
CA MET A 11 -11.59 -6.69 -26.79
C MET A 11 -10.34 -5.89 -26.40
N ALA A 12 -9.97 -4.89 -27.20
CA ALA A 12 -8.85 -4.01 -26.86
C ALA A 12 -9.12 -3.20 -25.59
N ILE A 13 -10.32 -2.64 -25.44
CA ILE A 13 -10.74 -1.90 -24.24
C ILE A 13 -10.78 -2.83 -23.02
N TYR A 14 -11.33 -4.04 -23.17
CA TYR A 14 -11.34 -5.05 -22.11
C TYR A 14 -9.92 -5.40 -21.65
N TYR A 15 -9.01 -5.65 -22.60
CA TYR A 15 -7.60 -5.93 -22.32
C TYR A 15 -6.86 -4.75 -21.66
N ILE A 16 -7.17 -3.52 -22.07
CA ILE A 16 -6.63 -2.30 -21.42
C ILE A 16 -7.15 -2.16 -19.98
N TYR A 17 -8.41 -2.53 -19.73
CA TYR A 17 -9.03 -2.47 -18.41
C TYR A 17 -8.40 -3.47 -17.43
N GLU A 18 -8.12 -4.69 -17.87
CA GLU A 18 -7.46 -5.73 -17.06
C GLU A 18 -6.05 -5.33 -16.61
N LYS A 19 -5.32 -4.54 -17.42
CA LYS A 19 -4.00 -4.00 -17.04
C LYS A 19 -4.03 -2.87 -16.02
N ARG A 20 -5.19 -2.40 -15.55
CA ARG A 20 -5.31 -1.17 -14.73
C ARG A 20 -5.06 -1.33 -13.23
N CYS A 21 -4.89 -2.53 -12.69
CA CYS A 21 -4.52 -2.68 -11.28
C CYS A 21 -3.41 -3.70 -11.08
N ASN A 22 -2.17 -3.20 -11.16
CA ASN A 22 -1.08 -3.76 -10.38
C ASN A 22 -0.59 -2.66 -9.42
N CYS A 23 -1.32 -2.47 -8.32
CA CYS A 23 -0.81 -1.69 -7.20
C CYS A 23 -0.17 -2.66 -6.21
N ASP A 24 1.02 -3.12 -6.56
CA ASP A 24 1.95 -3.62 -5.55
C ASP A 24 2.95 -2.49 -5.26
N ILE A 25 2.55 -1.61 -4.35
CA ILE A 25 3.44 -0.63 -3.76
C ILE A 25 4.07 -1.33 -2.55
N HIS A 26 5.12 -2.12 -2.79
CA HIS A 26 6.02 -2.55 -1.72
C HIS A 26 6.82 -1.34 -1.24
N ILE A 27 6.22 -0.49 -0.39
CA ILE A 27 6.98 0.47 0.42
C ILE A 27 7.66 -0.35 1.52
N GLU A 28 8.84 -0.87 1.20
CA GLU A 28 9.76 -1.40 2.19
C GLU A 28 10.36 -0.19 2.92
N ASN A 29 9.66 0.29 3.95
CA ASN A 29 10.11 1.40 4.78
C ASN A 29 11.25 0.92 5.70
N THR A 30 12.44 0.82 5.14
CA THR A 30 13.67 0.49 5.86
C THR A 30 14.31 1.71 6.53
N LEU A 31 13.71 2.90 6.40
CA LEU A 31 14.21 4.14 6.99
C LEU A 31 13.16 4.78 7.92
N CYS A 32 13.63 5.32 9.05
CA CYS A 32 12.81 6.07 9.97
C CYS A 32 12.35 7.39 9.30
N TYR A 33 11.05 7.65 9.30
CA TYR A 33 10.48 8.85 8.69
C TYR A 33 10.85 10.16 9.39
N ASN A 34 11.26 10.10 10.67
CA ASN A 34 11.61 11.27 11.45
C ASN A 34 13.10 11.63 11.35
N CYS A 35 13.99 10.65 11.31
CA CYS A 35 15.44 10.89 11.37
C CYS A 35 16.27 10.21 10.26
N GLY A 36 15.65 9.39 9.40
CA GLY A 36 16.33 8.68 8.32
C GLY A 36 17.21 7.49 8.75
N TYR A 37 17.15 7.08 10.02
CA TYR A 37 17.91 5.92 10.51
C TYR A 37 17.37 4.60 9.94
N GLU A 38 18.23 3.62 9.67
CA GLU A 38 17.82 2.30 9.18
C GLU A 38 17.03 1.52 10.24
N ILE A 39 15.81 1.13 9.89
CA ILE A 39 14.87 0.42 10.75
C ILE A 39 14.55 -0.95 10.13
N LYS A 40 14.38 -1.95 10.99
CA LYS A 40 13.90 -3.28 10.60
C LYS A 40 12.40 -3.39 10.82
N GLU A 41 11.76 -4.29 10.09
CA GLU A 41 10.32 -4.51 10.17
C GLU A 41 9.85 -4.86 11.58
N ASP A 42 10.69 -5.43 12.44
CA ASP A 42 10.32 -5.81 13.82
C ASP A 42 10.35 -4.64 14.80
N PHE A 43 10.93 -3.50 14.44
CA PHE A 43 11.13 -2.40 15.38
C PHE A 43 9.81 -1.68 15.66
N HIS A 44 9.49 -1.53 16.95
CA HIS A 44 8.33 -0.75 17.40
C HIS A 44 8.67 0.75 17.54
N TYR A 45 9.91 1.04 17.90
CA TYR A 45 10.43 2.39 18.10
C TYR A 45 11.79 2.53 17.41
N CYS A 46 12.10 3.72 16.91
CA CYS A 46 13.40 4.03 16.35
C CYS A 46 14.46 4.08 17.47
N PRO A 47 15.58 3.34 17.38
CA PRO A 47 16.62 3.35 18.40
C PRO A 47 17.37 4.70 18.49
N GLN A 48 17.35 5.50 17.42
CA GLN A 48 18.08 6.77 17.36
C GLN A 48 17.26 7.95 17.87
N CYS A 49 15.99 8.08 17.47
CA CYS A 49 15.12 9.21 17.84
C CYS A 49 13.96 8.85 18.78
N LYS A 50 13.76 7.56 19.10
CA LYS A 50 12.64 7.03 19.91
C LYS A 50 11.25 7.23 19.31
N GLU A 51 11.17 7.62 18.04
CA GLU A 51 9.90 7.76 17.32
C GLU A 51 9.19 6.41 17.16
N SER A 52 7.86 6.42 17.23
CA SER A 52 7.04 5.23 17.04
C SER A 52 6.96 4.86 15.55
N LEU A 53 7.30 3.61 15.23
CA LEU A 53 7.32 3.12 13.84
C LEU A 53 6.07 2.28 13.50
N LYS A 54 5.42 1.76 14.53
CA LYS A 54 4.22 0.92 14.41
C LYS A 54 3.10 1.51 15.26
N LYS A 55 1.88 1.51 14.72
CA LYS A 55 0.65 1.87 15.43
C LYS A 55 -0.32 0.71 15.44
N LYS A 56 -1.30 0.72 16.34
CA LYS A 56 -2.45 -0.18 16.27
C LYS A 56 -3.51 0.45 15.39
N CYS A 57 -4.04 -0.31 14.45
CA CYS A 57 -5.18 0.13 13.65
C CYS A 57 -6.40 0.38 14.54
N SER A 58 -7.01 1.56 14.45
CA SER A 58 -8.25 1.89 15.19
C SER A 58 -9.44 0.99 14.80
N GLY A 59 -9.42 0.43 13.59
CA GLY A 59 -10.50 -0.39 13.05
C GLY A 59 -10.49 -1.85 13.51
N CYS A 60 -9.31 -2.49 13.59
CA CYS A 60 -9.18 -3.92 13.91
C CYS A 60 -8.21 -4.23 15.07
N GLY A 61 -7.50 -3.24 15.59
CA GLY A 61 -6.55 -3.40 16.70
C GLY A 61 -5.22 -4.07 16.33
N LYS A 62 -5.02 -4.50 15.07
CA LYS A 62 -3.75 -5.09 14.62
C LYS A 62 -2.65 -4.04 14.51
N THR A 63 -1.42 -4.46 14.80
CA THR A 63 -0.23 -3.63 14.63
C THR A 63 0.08 -3.46 13.15
N ILE A 64 0.14 -2.22 12.69
CA ILE A 64 0.44 -1.82 11.32
C ILE A 64 1.56 -0.76 11.32
N ASN A 65 2.20 -0.55 10.17
CA ASN A 65 3.16 0.53 10.02
C ASN A 65 2.46 1.89 10.14
N ILE A 66 3.07 2.83 10.86
CA ILE A 66 2.49 4.17 11.06
C ILE A 66 2.30 4.96 9.76
N GLN A 67 3.10 4.69 8.73
CA GLN A 67 3.00 5.36 7.44
C GLN A 67 1.91 4.79 6.53
N TRP A 68 1.28 3.67 6.91
CA TRP A 68 0.22 3.09 6.12
C TRP A 68 -1.09 3.86 6.33
N ARG A 69 -1.63 4.40 5.23
CA ARG A 69 -2.94 5.08 5.23
C ARG A 69 -4.11 4.11 5.34
N HIS A 70 -3.96 2.90 4.81
CA HIS A 70 -4.97 1.84 4.85
C HIS A 70 -4.45 0.63 5.61
N CYS A 71 -5.32 0.03 6.41
CA CYS A 71 -5.01 -1.23 7.07
C CYS A 71 -5.24 -2.41 6.11
N PRO A 72 -4.24 -3.22 5.77
CA PRO A 72 -4.42 -4.37 4.86
C PRO A 72 -5.27 -5.50 5.46
N TYR A 73 -5.55 -5.45 6.76
CA TYR A 73 -6.33 -6.47 7.44
C TYR A 73 -7.82 -6.15 7.53
N CYS A 74 -8.21 -4.87 7.48
CA CYS A 74 -9.60 -4.47 7.69
C CYS A 74 -10.10 -3.39 6.71
N ASP A 75 -9.26 -2.97 5.77
CA ASP A 75 -9.55 -2.00 4.70
C ASP A 75 -10.07 -0.63 5.17
N LYS A 76 -9.93 -0.34 6.47
CA LYS A 76 -10.27 0.98 7.04
C LYS A 76 -9.08 1.94 6.91
N ILE A 77 -9.42 3.20 6.65
CA ILE A 77 -8.50 4.33 6.71
C ILE A 77 -8.22 4.62 8.18
N ASP A 78 -6.94 4.62 8.54
CA ASP A 78 -6.47 4.90 9.90
C ASP A 78 -5.84 6.31 9.90
N ILE A 79 -6.68 7.34 10.08
CA ILE A 79 -6.30 8.77 10.11
C ILE A 79 -5.50 9.11 11.37
#